data_AF-A0A150TB59-F1
#
_entry.id   AF-A0A150TB59-F1
#
_cell.length_a   1.000
_cell.length_b   1.000
_cell.length_c   1.000
_cell.angle_alpha   90.00
_cell.angle_beta   90.00
_cell.angle_gamma   90.00
#
_symmetry.space_group_name_H-M   'P 1'
#
loop_
_entity.id
_entity.type
_entity.pdbx_description
1 polymer ?
#
loop_
_entity_poly.entity_id
_entity_poly.type
_entity_poly.pdbx_seq_one_letter_code
_entity_poly.pdbx_strand_id
1 'polypeptide(L)'
;MVKSSHPTPRRARELYVEGGGDKNPSLASECRRAFSKLFERAGVTQRPRVIACGGRGLAYKQFCDAHASSEADTWLLVDAEELPKAQSPWDHVKARTGDGWDRPANASDDQLHLMTVCMETWLAADVAAMKHVFGPKLDDSKLPAIDRLENMDKKAIDEALAAAAKPTKAGAYAKGSHSFKVLERVSPEAIRKLSWGKRFLDAMGATK
;
A
#
# COMPACT_ATOMS: atom_id res chain seq x y z
N MET A 1 -45.56 16.32 -9.39
CA MET A 1 -44.35 16.08 -10.20
C MET A 1 -43.21 15.73 -9.26
N VAL A 2 -42.96 14.43 -9.02
CA VAL A 2 -41.82 14.00 -8.20
C VAL A 2 -40.59 14.08 -9.09
N LYS A 3 -39.65 14.98 -8.79
CA LYS A 3 -38.34 15.00 -9.47
C LYS A 3 -37.64 13.69 -9.13
N SER A 4 -37.60 12.78 -10.09
CA SER A 4 -36.74 11.61 -10.07
C SER A 4 -35.28 12.11 -10.04
N SER A 5 -34.68 12.14 -8.86
CA SER A 5 -33.25 12.36 -8.69
C SER A 5 -32.54 11.15 -9.27
N HIS A 6 -32.14 11.25 -10.53
CA HIS A 6 -31.25 10.27 -11.13
C HIS A 6 -29.94 10.30 -10.32
N PRO A 7 -29.45 9.16 -9.81
CA PRO A 7 -28.17 9.14 -9.13
C PRO A 7 -27.10 9.59 -10.13
N THR A 8 -26.32 10.60 -9.74
CA THR A 8 -25.16 11.06 -10.51
C THR A 8 -24.28 9.84 -10.83
N PRO A 9 -23.86 9.64 -12.09
CA PRO A 9 -23.00 8.52 -12.44
C PRO A 9 -21.75 8.56 -11.56
N ARG A 10 -21.44 7.44 -10.92
CA ARG A 10 -20.29 7.38 -10.01
C ARG A 10 -19.01 7.52 -10.83
N ARG A 11 -18.13 8.43 -10.41
CA ARG A 11 -16.84 8.69 -11.08
C ARG A 11 -15.95 7.44 -11.02
N ALA A 12 -15.15 7.22 -12.06
CA ALA A 12 -14.12 6.19 -12.04
C ALA A 12 -13.12 6.45 -10.90
N ARG A 13 -12.54 5.39 -10.33
CA ARG A 13 -11.57 5.49 -9.23
C ARG A 13 -10.27 4.80 -9.64
N GLU A 14 -9.13 5.43 -9.40
CA GLU A 14 -7.81 4.93 -9.79
C GLU A 14 -6.80 5.07 -8.65
N LEU A 15 -6.04 4.01 -8.40
CA LEU A 15 -4.98 3.97 -7.41
C LEU A 15 -3.64 3.68 -8.09
N TYR A 16 -2.76 4.67 -8.06
CA TYR A 16 -1.39 4.59 -8.57
C TYR A 16 -0.48 4.09 -7.44
N VAL A 17 0.12 2.92 -7.62
CA VAL A 17 0.88 2.24 -6.58
C VAL A 17 2.35 2.18 -6.97
N GLU A 18 3.23 2.62 -6.08
CA GLU A 18 4.66 2.30 -6.18
C GLU A 18 4.88 0.79 -6.10
N GLY A 19 5.60 0.25 -7.08
CA GLY A 19 5.93 -1.16 -7.18
C GLY A 19 5.16 -1.87 -8.29
N GLY A 20 5.13 -3.20 -8.20
CA GLY A 20 4.59 -4.07 -9.26
C GLY A 20 5.52 -4.24 -10.47
N GLY A 21 6.76 -3.76 -10.40
CA GLY A 21 7.79 -3.98 -11.42
C GLY A 21 7.72 -3.02 -12.60
N ASP A 22 8.81 -2.30 -12.84
CA ASP A 22 9.01 -1.60 -14.11
C ASP A 22 9.39 -2.65 -15.16
N LYS A 23 8.55 -2.83 -16.19
CA LYS A 23 8.75 -3.79 -17.29
C LYS A 23 8.62 -5.28 -16.93
N ASN A 24 7.99 -5.63 -15.80
CA ASN A 24 7.65 -7.02 -15.47
C ASN A 24 6.12 -7.23 -15.43
N PRO A 25 5.50 -7.69 -16.54
CA PRO A 25 4.04 -7.86 -16.62
C PRO A 25 3.45 -8.84 -15.59
N SER A 26 4.23 -9.85 -15.17
CA SER A 26 3.80 -10.81 -14.15
C SER A 26 3.69 -10.13 -12.80
N LEU A 27 4.73 -9.38 -12.40
CA LEU A 27 4.74 -8.68 -11.12
C LEU A 27 3.65 -7.60 -11.04
N ALA A 28 3.36 -6.93 -12.15
CA ALA A 28 2.29 -5.95 -12.23
C ALA A 28 0.91 -6.62 -12.05
N SER A 29 0.73 -7.81 -12.61
CA SER A 29 -0.49 -8.60 -12.45
C SER A 29 -0.66 -9.12 -11.03
N GLU A 30 0.42 -9.54 -10.38
CA GLU A 30 0.42 -9.94 -8.97
C GLU A 30 0.07 -8.77 -8.05
N CYS A 31 0.63 -7.58 -8.29
CA CYS A 31 0.29 -6.35 -7.57
C CYS A 31 -1.22 -6.05 -7.65
N ARG A 32 -1.77 -5.98 -8.87
CA ARG A 32 -3.20 -5.73 -9.09
C ARG A 32 -4.08 -6.76 -8.39
N ARG A 33 -3.71 -8.04 -8.47
CA ARG A 33 -4.44 -9.14 -7.84
C ARG A 33 -4.41 -9.03 -6.31
N ALA A 34 -3.24 -8.75 -5.72
CA ALA A 34 -3.08 -8.62 -4.28
C ALA A 34 -3.92 -7.47 -3.71
N PHE A 35 -3.86 -6.28 -4.32
CA PHE A 35 -4.70 -5.15 -3.90
C PHE A 35 -6.19 -5.39 -4.14
N SER A 36 -6.57 -6.03 -5.24
CA SER A 36 -7.98 -6.41 -5.48
C SER A 36 -8.53 -7.31 -4.37
N LYS A 37 -7.71 -8.25 -3.90
CA LYS A 37 -8.03 -9.14 -2.77
C LYS A 37 -8.03 -8.42 -1.43
N LEU A 38 -7.12 -7.48 -1.21
CA LEU A 38 -7.15 -6.62 -0.03
C LEU A 38 -8.46 -5.81 0.03
N PHE A 39 -8.84 -5.14 -1.08
CA PHE A 39 -10.06 -4.34 -1.15
C PHE A 39 -11.33 -5.18 -0.99
N GLU A 40 -11.34 -6.38 -1.56
CA GLU A 40 -12.43 -7.35 -1.37
C GLU A 40 -12.61 -7.68 0.13
N ARG A 41 -11.52 -8.01 0.83
CA ARG A 41 -11.58 -8.29 2.27
C ARG A 41 -11.94 -7.07 3.11
N ALA A 42 -11.45 -5.90 2.73
CA ALA A 42 -11.71 -4.62 3.39
C ALA A 42 -13.15 -4.10 3.17
N GLY A 43 -13.97 -4.80 2.38
CA GLY A 43 -15.35 -4.39 2.10
C GLY A 43 -15.45 -3.13 1.24
N VAL A 44 -14.40 -2.78 0.48
CA VAL A 44 -14.43 -1.63 -0.42
C VAL A 44 -15.40 -1.94 -1.57
N THR A 45 -16.55 -1.27 -1.59
CA THR A 45 -17.61 -1.51 -2.58
C THR A 45 -17.26 -0.94 -3.95
N GLN A 46 -16.72 0.29 -3.98
CA GLN A 46 -16.23 0.94 -5.20
C GLN A 46 -14.72 0.81 -5.30
N ARG A 47 -14.24 -0.35 -5.73
CA ARG A 47 -12.81 -0.63 -5.80
C ARG A 47 -12.14 0.25 -6.86
N PRO A 48 -11.04 0.97 -6.55
CA PRO A 48 -10.27 1.65 -7.55
C PRO A 48 -9.59 0.64 -8.49
N ARG A 49 -9.41 1.02 -9.76
CA ARG A 49 -8.48 0.33 -10.65
C ARG A 49 -7.07 0.53 -10.11
N VAL A 50 -6.33 -0.55 -9.92
CA VAL A 50 -4.95 -0.50 -9.45
C VAL A 50 -4.01 -0.37 -10.66
N ILE A 51 -3.19 0.68 -10.64
CA ILE A 51 -2.13 0.94 -11.63
C ILE A 51 -0.80 0.67 -10.92
N ALA A 52 -0.13 -0.40 -11.35
CA ALA A 52 1.22 -0.72 -10.89
C ALA A 52 2.22 0.15 -11.65
N CYS A 53 2.89 1.06 -10.95
CA CYS A 53 3.67 2.12 -11.58
C CYS A 53 5.17 1.83 -11.66
N GLY A 54 5.67 0.75 -11.05
CA GLY A 54 7.11 0.51 -10.95
C GLY A 54 7.76 1.46 -9.95
N GLY A 55 8.70 2.29 -10.38
CA GLY A 55 9.42 3.20 -9.48
C GLY A 55 8.55 4.35 -8.94
N ARG A 56 8.90 4.85 -7.74
CA ARG A 56 8.17 5.92 -7.05
C ARG A 56 8.00 7.22 -7.84
N GLY A 57 9.05 7.67 -8.54
CA GLY A 57 8.97 8.87 -9.38
C GLY A 57 8.01 8.71 -10.57
N LEU A 58 7.93 7.50 -11.13
CA LEU A 58 6.98 7.18 -12.19
C LEU A 58 5.55 7.07 -11.64
N ALA A 59 5.38 6.57 -10.41
CA ALA A 59 4.08 6.57 -9.72
C ALA A 59 3.55 7.99 -9.50
N TYR A 60 4.40 8.87 -8.95
CA TYR A 60 4.06 10.29 -8.75
C TYR A 60 3.73 10.99 -10.07
N LYS A 61 4.55 10.81 -11.11
CA LYS A 61 4.27 11.40 -12.43
C LYS A 61 2.92 10.94 -12.99
N GLN A 62 2.64 9.64 -12.99
CA GLN A 62 1.39 9.10 -13.52
C GLN A 62 0.17 9.58 -12.73
N PHE A 63 0.29 9.66 -11.40
CA PHE A 63 -0.74 10.25 -10.55
C PHE A 63 -1.01 11.72 -10.94
N CYS A 64 0.02 12.54 -11.12
CA CYS A 64 -0.12 13.94 -11.50
C CYS A 64 -0.81 14.11 -12.87
N ASP A 65 -0.39 13.32 -13.86
CA ASP A 65 -0.97 13.33 -15.21
C ASP A 65 -2.48 13.01 -15.16
N ALA A 66 -2.86 12.00 -14.37
CA ALA A 66 -4.25 11.58 -14.22
C ALA A 66 -5.10 12.50 -13.33
N HIS A 67 -4.49 13.09 -12.30
CA HIS A 67 -5.16 14.12 -11.49
C HIS A 67 -5.48 15.35 -12.34
N ALA A 68 -4.55 15.77 -13.20
CA ALA A 68 -4.74 16.90 -14.10
C ALA A 68 -5.87 16.68 -15.14
N SER A 69 -6.05 15.46 -15.64
CA SER A 69 -7.13 15.16 -16.60
C SER A 69 -8.52 15.24 -15.97
N SER A 70 -8.62 15.05 -14.65
CA SER A 70 -9.89 15.04 -13.92
C SER A 70 -10.92 14.03 -14.45
N GLU A 71 -10.48 12.97 -15.12
CA GLU A 71 -11.38 11.91 -15.63
C GLU A 71 -11.81 10.93 -14.53
N ALA A 72 -10.98 10.73 -13.50
CA ALA A 72 -11.21 9.81 -12.39
C ALA A 72 -10.85 10.44 -11.04
N ASP A 73 -11.42 9.92 -9.95
CA ASP A 73 -10.86 10.14 -8.62
C ASP A 73 -9.55 9.36 -8.53
N THR A 74 -8.45 10.04 -8.26
CA THR A 74 -7.11 9.45 -8.25
C THR A 74 -6.49 9.49 -6.86
N TRP A 75 -5.79 8.42 -6.52
CA TRP A 75 -4.98 8.30 -5.31
C TRP A 75 -3.58 7.79 -5.66
N LEU A 76 -2.59 8.22 -4.88
CA LEU A 76 -1.21 7.76 -4.93
C LEU A 76 -0.89 6.99 -3.64
N LEU A 77 -0.29 5.81 -3.76
CA LEU A 77 0.18 4.99 -2.65
C LEU A 77 1.65 4.63 -2.86
N VAL A 78 2.51 5.05 -1.93
CA VAL A 78 3.98 4.90 -2.03
C VAL A 78 4.58 4.37 -0.73
N ASP A 79 5.78 3.78 -0.82
CA ASP A 79 6.61 3.54 0.36
C ASP A 79 7.07 4.92 0.90
N ALA A 80 7.03 5.17 2.22
CA ALA A 80 7.58 6.42 2.74
C ALA A 80 9.11 6.47 2.67
N GLU A 81 9.77 5.31 2.49
CA GLU A 81 11.22 5.06 2.44
C GLU A 81 11.97 5.31 3.75
N GLU A 82 11.55 6.30 4.52
CA GLU A 82 12.04 6.61 5.86
C GLU A 82 10.85 6.86 6.78
N LEU A 83 11.12 6.90 8.09
CA LEU A 83 10.08 7.16 9.09
C LEU A 83 9.38 8.49 8.80
N PRO A 84 8.06 8.51 8.58
CA PRO A 84 7.33 9.75 8.35
C PRO A 84 7.42 10.65 9.57
N LYS A 85 8.01 11.84 9.40
CA LYS A 85 8.15 12.84 10.47
C LYS A 85 7.01 13.88 10.46
N ALA A 86 6.27 13.94 9.37
CA ALA A 86 5.18 14.89 9.16
C ALA A 86 3.82 14.24 9.40
N GLN A 87 2.83 15.06 9.76
CA GLN A 87 1.43 14.62 9.89
C GLN A 87 0.75 14.45 8.52
N SER A 88 1.15 15.25 7.53
CA SER A 88 0.69 15.12 6.15
C SER A 88 1.64 14.23 5.35
N PRO A 89 1.12 13.33 4.51
CA PRO A 89 1.95 12.52 3.64
C PRO A 89 2.55 13.35 2.49
N TRP A 90 1.93 14.49 2.12
CA TRP A 90 2.49 15.44 1.15
C TRP A 90 3.71 16.17 1.71
N ASP A 91 3.64 16.63 2.96
CA ASP A 91 4.77 17.28 3.62
C ASP A 91 5.97 16.33 3.74
N HIS A 92 5.70 15.05 4.01
CA HIS A 92 6.73 14.00 4.04
C HIS A 92 7.46 13.88 2.70
N VAL A 93 6.74 13.63 1.60
CA VAL A 93 7.37 13.46 0.27
C VAL A 93 7.98 14.75 -0.26
N LYS A 94 7.52 15.92 0.19
CA LYS A 94 8.14 17.21 -0.15
C LYS A 94 9.49 17.38 0.53
N ALA A 95 9.57 17.05 1.82
CA ALA A 95 10.79 17.22 2.62
C ALA A 95 11.83 16.12 2.39
N ARG A 96 11.40 14.93 1.96
CA ARG A 96 12.28 13.78 1.77
C ARG A 96 13.30 14.00 0.65
N THR A 97 14.58 13.77 0.96
CA THR A 97 15.69 13.81 0.00
C THR A 97 15.48 12.81 -1.14
N GLY A 98 15.49 13.32 -2.38
CA GLY A 98 15.33 12.53 -3.60
C GLY A 98 13.91 12.48 -4.15
N ASP A 99 12.90 12.96 -3.40
CA ASP A 99 11.54 13.15 -3.91
C ASP A 99 11.29 14.61 -4.27
N GLY A 100 11.17 15.49 -3.26
CA GLY A 100 10.90 16.91 -3.46
C GLY A 100 9.52 17.20 -4.08
N TRP A 101 8.59 16.24 -4.00
CA TRP A 101 7.31 16.29 -4.71
C TRP A 101 6.38 17.37 -4.18
N ASP A 102 5.87 18.19 -5.09
CA ASP A 102 4.82 19.15 -4.78
C ASP A 102 3.46 18.49 -4.78
N ARG A 103 2.57 18.93 -3.88
CA ARG A 103 1.15 18.57 -3.98
C ARG A 103 0.56 19.25 -5.22
N PRO A 104 -0.06 18.50 -6.16
CA PRO A 104 -0.69 19.13 -7.33
C PRO A 104 -1.79 20.12 -6.95
N ALA A 105 -2.00 21.13 -7.78
CA ALA A 105 -3.07 22.10 -7.57
C ALA A 105 -4.43 21.39 -7.43
N ASN A 106 -5.23 21.82 -6.45
CA ASN A 106 -6.53 21.25 -6.11
C ASN A 106 -6.51 19.77 -5.68
N ALA A 107 -5.34 19.13 -5.52
CA ALA A 107 -5.29 17.82 -4.88
C ALA A 107 -5.66 17.97 -3.41
N SER A 108 -6.37 17.00 -2.83
CA SER A 108 -6.63 16.92 -1.38
C SER A 108 -5.46 16.23 -0.66
N ASP A 109 -5.42 16.35 0.68
CA ASP A 109 -4.40 15.65 1.47
C ASP A 109 -4.61 14.12 1.38
N ASP A 110 -5.86 13.69 1.32
CA ASP A 110 -6.29 12.29 1.22
C ASP A 110 -6.04 11.65 -0.15
N GLN A 111 -5.40 12.34 -1.09
CA GLN A 111 -5.04 11.74 -2.39
C GLN A 111 -3.63 11.13 -2.38
N LEU A 112 -2.80 11.34 -1.35
CA LEU A 112 -1.54 10.61 -1.17
C LEU A 112 -1.59 9.77 0.11
N HIS A 113 -1.10 8.55 0.03
CA HIS A 113 -1.00 7.62 1.15
C HIS A 113 0.38 6.97 1.20
N LEU A 114 0.81 6.66 2.43
CA LEU A 114 2.07 5.98 2.70
C LEU A 114 1.80 4.54 3.11
N MET A 115 2.61 3.60 2.62
CA MET A 115 2.62 2.21 3.07
C MET A 115 3.32 2.04 4.43
N THR A 116 3.18 3.03 5.33
CA THR A 116 4.10 3.26 6.48
C THR A 116 5.52 3.54 5.95
N VAL A 117 6.60 2.97 6.50
CA VAL A 117 7.95 3.13 5.93
C VAL A 117 8.11 2.38 4.60
N CYS A 118 7.52 1.19 4.50
CA CYS A 118 7.45 0.35 3.31
C CYS A 118 6.31 -0.66 3.41
N MET A 119 5.82 -1.17 2.29
CA MET A 119 4.76 -2.20 2.24
C MET A 119 5.04 -3.41 3.12
N GLU A 120 6.30 -3.80 3.28
CA GLU A 120 6.75 -4.86 4.19
C GLU A 120 6.27 -4.66 5.64
N THR A 121 6.04 -3.43 6.08
CA THR A 121 5.45 -3.11 7.38
C THR A 121 4.03 -3.66 7.52
N TRP A 122 3.22 -3.57 6.46
CA TRP A 122 1.87 -4.15 6.42
C TRP A 122 1.92 -5.68 6.46
N LEU A 123 2.94 -6.28 5.83
CA LEU A 123 3.13 -7.73 5.84
C LEU A 123 3.50 -8.23 7.24
N ALA A 124 4.44 -7.55 7.90
CA ALA A 124 4.88 -7.86 9.25
C ALA A 124 3.76 -7.71 10.29
N ALA A 125 2.79 -6.81 10.05
CA ALA A 125 1.62 -6.62 10.90
C ALA A 125 0.66 -7.83 10.92
N ASP A 126 0.74 -8.72 9.92
CA ASP A 126 -0.12 -9.92 9.82
C ASP A 126 0.70 -11.22 9.81
N VAL A 127 0.99 -11.70 11.03
CA VAL A 127 1.67 -12.98 11.26
C VAL A 127 0.93 -14.16 10.62
N ALA A 128 -0.41 -14.13 10.57
CA ALA A 128 -1.19 -15.22 10.00
C ALA A 128 -1.02 -15.28 8.47
N ALA A 129 -1.06 -14.13 7.79
CA ALA A 129 -0.77 -14.02 6.36
C ALA A 129 0.67 -14.47 6.05
N MET A 130 1.63 -14.08 6.87
CA MET A 130 3.02 -14.53 6.75
C MET A 130 3.14 -16.05 6.89
N LYS A 131 2.53 -16.66 7.92
CA LYS A 131 2.53 -18.12 8.12
C LYS A 131 1.84 -18.87 6.98
N HIS A 132 0.82 -18.28 6.34
CA HIS A 132 0.17 -18.89 5.19
C HIS A 132 1.14 -19.06 4.00
N VAL A 133 2.03 -18.09 3.77
CA VAL A 133 2.98 -18.11 2.65
C VAL A 133 4.23 -18.91 2.97
N PHE A 134 4.78 -18.74 4.18
CA PHE A 134 6.06 -19.33 4.59
C PHE A 134 5.91 -20.68 5.32
N GLY A 135 4.69 -21.03 5.72
CA GLY A 135 4.36 -22.28 6.39
C GLY A 135 4.63 -22.24 7.91
N PRO A 136 4.40 -23.38 8.59
CA PRO A 136 4.46 -23.48 10.05
C PRO A 136 5.87 -23.30 10.64
N LYS A 137 6.91 -23.32 9.81
CA LYS A 137 8.29 -23.10 10.23
C LYS A 137 8.69 -21.63 10.29
N LEU A 138 7.81 -20.70 9.90
CA LEU A 138 8.07 -19.27 10.08
C LEU A 138 8.31 -18.98 11.56
N ASP A 139 9.44 -18.36 11.89
CA ASP A 139 9.77 -17.94 13.26
C ASP A 139 9.13 -16.57 13.52
N ASP A 140 7.88 -16.59 14.00
CA ASP A 140 7.12 -15.38 14.33
C ASP A 140 7.70 -14.61 15.51
N SER A 141 8.55 -15.22 16.34
CA SER A 141 9.28 -14.50 17.41
C SER A 141 10.27 -13.46 16.88
N LYS A 142 10.62 -13.54 15.59
CA LYS A 142 11.47 -12.55 14.90
C LYS A 142 10.67 -11.41 14.29
N LEU A 143 9.35 -11.55 14.18
CA LEU A 143 8.50 -10.47 13.68
C LEU A 143 8.32 -9.41 14.77
N PRO A 144 8.41 -8.11 14.44
CA PRO A 144 8.24 -7.07 15.44
C PRO A 144 6.81 -7.02 15.97
N ALA A 145 6.66 -6.57 17.21
CA ALA A 145 5.35 -6.25 17.76
C ALA A 145 4.70 -5.07 17.01
N ILE A 146 3.38 -5.09 16.91
CA ILE A 146 2.58 -4.15 16.11
C ILE A 146 2.82 -2.68 16.49
N ASP A 147 2.99 -2.40 17.78
CA ASP A 147 3.23 -1.08 18.36
C ASP A 147 4.63 -0.52 18.06
N ARG A 148 5.56 -1.38 17.64
CA ARG A 148 6.91 -1.00 17.22
C ARG A 148 7.02 -0.75 15.73
N LEU A 149 6.14 -1.35 14.91
CA LEU A 149 6.29 -1.38 13.45
C LEU A 149 6.34 0.01 12.82
N GLU A 150 5.53 0.97 13.26
CA GLU A 150 5.52 2.33 12.70
C GLU A 150 6.74 3.17 13.09
N ASN A 151 7.57 2.68 14.02
CA ASN A 151 8.77 3.36 14.51
C ASN A 151 10.07 2.65 14.07
N MET A 152 9.98 1.65 13.19
CA MET A 152 11.13 0.94 12.64
C MET A 152 11.53 1.48 11.28
N ASP A 153 12.84 1.60 11.05
CA ASP A 153 13.34 1.90 9.71
C ASP A 153 13.18 0.71 8.76
N LYS A 154 13.29 0.98 7.46
CA LYS A 154 13.12 0.00 6.39
C LYS A 154 14.09 -1.18 6.52
N LYS A 155 15.33 -0.93 6.92
CA LYS A 155 16.37 -1.98 7.06
C LYS A 155 16.00 -2.94 8.19
N ALA A 156 15.55 -2.43 9.33
CA ALA A 156 15.13 -3.24 10.46
C ALA A 156 13.90 -4.10 10.14
N ILE A 157 12.95 -3.58 9.37
CA ILE A 157 11.80 -4.36 8.87
C ILE A 157 12.27 -5.48 7.94
N ASP A 158 13.12 -5.17 6.96
CA ASP A 158 13.65 -6.16 6.02
C ASP A 158 14.44 -7.28 6.72
N GLU A 159 15.29 -6.92 7.69
CA GLU A 159 16.07 -7.86 8.50
C GLU A 159 15.16 -8.78 9.35
N ALA A 160 14.10 -8.23 9.95
CA ALA A 160 13.14 -9.00 10.73
C ALA A 160 12.39 -10.01 9.86
N LEU A 161 11.92 -9.60 8.67
CA LEU A 161 11.27 -10.50 7.72
C LEU A 161 12.22 -11.60 7.23
N ALA A 162 13.47 -11.25 6.90
CA ALA A 162 14.48 -12.22 6.49
C ALA A 162 14.79 -13.23 7.60
N ALA A 163 14.93 -12.77 8.85
CA ALA A 163 15.16 -13.63 10.00
C ALA A 163 13.98 -14.57 10.27
N ALA A 164 12.75 -14.07 10.23
CA ALA A 164 11.53 -14.87 10.42
C ALA A 164 11.37 -15.95 9.34
N ALA A 165 11.72 -15.64 8.09
CA ALA A 165 11.57 -16.54 6.95
C ALA A 165 12.71 -17.56 6.78
N LYS A 166 13.90 -17.28 7.32
CA LYS A 166 15.11 -18.14 7.22
C LYS A 166 14.89 -19.64 7.52
N PRO A 167 14.15 -20.07 8.57
CA PRO A 167 13.92 -21.50 8.85
C PRO A 167 12.94 -22.20 7.89
N THR A 168 12.31 -21.47 6.98
CA THR A 168 11.26 -21.98 6.10
C THR A 168 11.83 -22.61 4.82
N LYS A 169 11.03 -23.46 4.16
CA LYS A 169 11.41 -24.01 2.84
C LYS A 169 11.35 -22.97 1.71
N ALA A 170 10.66 -21.86 1.92
CA ALA A 170 10.59 -20.76 0.97
C ALA A 170 11.87 -19.91 0.94
N GLY A 171 12.78 -20.12 1.90
CA GLY A 171 14.02 -19.36 2.03
C GLY A 171 13.80 -17.98 2.65
N ALA A 172 14.82 -17.11 2.52
CA ALA A 172 14.74 -15.74 3.00
C ALA A 172 13.63 -14.95 2.30
N TYR A 173 13.07 -13.95 3.00
CA TYR A 173 12.14 -13.02 2.37
C TYR A 173 12.79 -12.34 1.15
N ALA A 174 12.01 -12.18 0.09
CA ALA A 174 12.47 -11.60 -1.17
C ALA A 174 11.37 -10.69 -1.71
N LYS A 175 11.66 -9.39 -1.76
CA LYS A 175 10.75 -8.37 -2.30
C LYS A 175 10.39 -8.70 -3.76
N GLY A 176 9.15 -8.40 -4.14
CA GLY A 176 8.57 -8.87 -5.41
C GLY A 176 8.09 -10.32 -5.31
N SER A 177 9.00 -11.29 -5.17
CA SER A 177 8.66 -12.73 -5.20
C SER A 177 7.68 -13.19 -4.12
N HIS A 178 7.83 -12.67 -2.89
CA HIS A 178 6.99 -13.03 -1.75
C HIS A 178 5.97 -11.94 -1.39
N SER A 179 6.35 -10.68 -1.57
CA SER A 179 5.58 -9.50 -1.15
C SER A 179 4.09 -9.55 -1.52
N PHE A 180 3.75 -9.74 -2.80
CA PHE A 180 2.35 -9.77 -3.25
C PHE A 180 1.61 -11.05 -2.88
N LYS A 181 2.31 -12.18 -2.69
CA LYS A 181 1.70 -13.43 -2.19
C LYS A 181 1.23 -13.25 -0.74
N VAL A 182 2.03 -12.55 0.07
CA VAL A 182 1.64 -12.20 1.44
C VAL A 182 0.54 -11.14 1.41
N LEU A 183 0.70 -10.04 0.65
CA LEU A 183 -0.30 -8.96 0.58
C LEU A 183 -1.68 -9.48 0.17
N GLU A 184 -1.75 -10.44 -0.75
CA GLU A 184 -3.02 -11.08 -1.13
C GLU A 184 -3.71 -11.77 0.05
N ARG A 185 -3.03 -12.06 1.15
CA ARG A 185 -3.57 -12.73 2.35
C ARG A 185 -3.73 -11.81 3.54
N VAL A 186 -3.08 -10.63 3.54
CA VAL A 186 -3.13 -9.69 4.65
C VAL A 186 -4.56 -9.28 4.98
N SER A 187 -4.88 -9.31 6.27
CA SER A 187 -6.11 -8.82 6.85
C SER A 187 -6.14 -7.29 6.86
N PRO A 188 -7.24 -6.65 6.40
CA PRO A 188 -7.46 -5.22 6.59
C PRO A 188 -7.35 -4.80 8.05
N GLU A 189 -7.76 -5.65 8.99
CA GLU A 189 -7.66 -5.35 10.43
C GLU A 189 -6.21 -5.22 10.90
N ALA A 190 -5.28 -6.00 10.33
CA ALA A 190 -3.87 -5.87 10.65
C ALA A 190 -3.32 -4.52 10.14
N ILE A 191 -3.71 -4.11 8.93
CA ILE A 191 -3.35 -2.81 8.35
C ILE A 191 -3.97 -1.65 9.13
N ARG A 192 -5.23 -1.77 9.61
CA ARG A 192 -5.93 -0.75 10.42
C ARG A 192 -5.25 -0.46 11.76
N LYS A 193 -4.40 -1.37 12.26
CA LYS A 193 -3.63 -1.13 13.50
C LYS A 193 -2.45 -0.18 13.29
N LEU A 194 -2.07 0.08 12.04
CA LEU A 194 -1.06 1.06 11.66
C LEU A 194 -1.77 2.36 11.28
N SER A 195 -1.34 3.49 11.83
CA SER A 195 -1.95 4.80 11.59
C SER A 195 -2.05 5.15 10.09
N TRP A 196 -0.97 4.95 9.33
CA TRP A 196 -0.94 5.20 7.89
C TRP A 196 -1.78 4.19 7.10
N GLY A 197 -1.79 2.93 7.54
CA GLY A 197 -2.62 1.87 6.97
C GLY A 197 -4.11 2.13 7.17
N LYS A 198 -4.50 2.56 8.37
CA LYS A 198 -5.86 2.99 8.69
C LYS A 198 -6.29 4.15 7.81
N ARG A 199 -5.46 5.20 7.71
CA ARG A 199 -5.73 6.37 6.86
C ARG A 199 -5.98 5.96 5.40
N PHE A 200 -5.18 5.04 4.87
CA PHE A 200 -5.36 4.51 3.52
C PHE A 200 -6.69 3.75 3.35
N LEU A 201 -6.99 2.81 4.24
CA LEU A 201 -8.21 2.02 4.13
C LEU A 201 -9.47 2.88 4.28
N ASP A 202 -9.45 3.87 5.18
CA ASP A 202 -10.57 4.80 5.37
C ASP A 202 -10.82 5.62 4.08
N ALA A 203 -9.78 6.16 3.44
CA ALA A 203 -9.90 6.89 2.17
C ALA A 203 -10.38 6.00 1.00
N MET A 204 -10.07 4.70 1.03
CA MET A 204 -10.60 3.75 0.05
C MET A 204 -12.08 3.43 0.29
N GLY A 205 -12.63 3.77 1.45
CA GLY A 205 -14.01 3.46 1.84
C GLY A 205 -14.15 2.02 2.36
N ALA A 206 -13.12 1.52 3.07
CA ALA A 206 -13.15 0.20 3.68
C ALA A 206 -14.16 0.13 4.83
N THR A 207 -15.08 -0.84 4.78
CA THR A 207 -16.12 -1.06 5.79
C THR A 207 -15.84 -2.26 6.69
N LYS A 208 -14.79 -3.01 6.41
CA LYS A 208 -14.32 -4.18 7.17
C LYS A 208 -12.84 -4.04 7.51
#